data_AF-A0A1Y5T0G3-F1
#
_entry.id   AF-A0A1Y5T0G3-F1
#
_cell.length_a   1.000
_cell.length_b   1.000
_cell.length_c   1.000
_cell.angle_alpha   90.00
_cell.angle_beta   90.00
_cell.angle_gamma   90.00
#
_symmetry.space_group_name_H-M   'P 1'
#
loop_
_entity.id
_entity.type
_entity.pdbx_description
1 polymer ?
#
loop_
_entity_poly.entity_id
_entity_poly.type
_entity_poly.pdbx_seq_one_letter_code
_entity_poly.pdbx_strand_id
1 'polypeptide(L)'
;MTLRTTLIATTLLAASPAFAADVNVYSHRQPELIAPLTEAFTAKTGINVNVAFLEKGLVERLKAEGDRSPADVILTVDISRLAEAVDAGVTQSIDTETLRANVPAAYHDPEGHWWGVTTRARIVYASREATKEGDITTYEDLADPKWKGRICTRSGTHSYMIGLTSAYLAHHGAENTKTWLAAIKDNLARKPQGNDRAQVKAIWAGECDISLGNTYYMGQMLADPDQKVWADSVRLDFPVFEGHGTHVNISGVALTKSAKNIAEATQFIEYLTSPEAQTIYAEVNSEYPIAPGTEPSELVASWGSFKADDLNLMTIAGERAEALRLTEEVDYDG
;
A
#
# COMPACT_ATOMS: atom_id res chain seq x y z
N MET A 1 2.09 -84.30 -14.80
CA MET A 1 2.79 -83.42 -13.83
C MET A 1 3.69 -82.51 -14.65
N THR A 2 3.62 -81.19 -14.67
CA THR A 2 2.90 -80.17 -13.88
C THR A 2 3.08 -78.88 -14.68
N LEU A 3 2.00 -78.26 -15.16
CA LEU A 3 2.06 -76.95 -15.82
C LEU A 3 2.30 -75.88 -14.74
N ARG A 4 3.44 -75.17 -14.80
CA ARG A 4 3.71 -74.01 -13.94
C ARG A 4 3.21 -72.76 -14.64
N THR A 5 2.07 -72.24 -14.18
CA THR A 5 1.51 -70.96 -14.60
C THR A 5 2.19 -69.85 -13.81
N THR A 6 3.06 -69.08 -14.45
CA THR A 6 3.72 -67.92 -13.85
C THR A 6 2.74 -66.74 -13.85
N LEU A 7 2.22 -66.39 -12.67
CA LEU A 7 1.34 -65.24 -12.47
C LEU A 7 2.21 -63.97 -12.40
N ILE A 8 2.21 -63.17 -13.46
CA ILE A 8 2.83 -61.84 -13.46
C ILE A 8 1.83 -60.89 -12.77
N ALA A 9 2.14 -60.48 -11.55
CA ALA A 9 1.39 -59.46 -10.83
C ALA A 9 1.79 -58.08 -11.38
N THR A 10 0.97 -57.51 -12.26
CA THR A 10 1.13 -56.13 -12.73
C THR A 10 0.64 -55.19 -11.64
N THR A 11 1.56 -54.63 -10.85
CA THR A 11 1.28 -53.51 -9.95
C THR A 11 0.95 -52.26 -10.78
N LEU A 12 -0.33 -51.96 -10.94
CA LEU A 12 -0.76 -50.64 -11.38
C LEU A 12 -0.40 -49.65 -10.26
N LEU A 13 0.64 -48.84 -10.46
CA LEU A 13 0.78 -47.58 -9.73
C LEU A 13 -0.38 -46.68 -10.16
N ALA A 14 -1.40 -46.58 -9.31
CA ALA A 14 -2.37 -45.50 -9.41
C ALA A 14 -1.65 -44.19 -9.08
N ALA A 15 -1.18 -43.48 -10.10
CA ALA A 15 -0.82 -42.08 -9.95
C ALA A 15 -2.13 -41.31 -9.71
N SER A 16 -2.43 -41.00 -8.45
CA SER A 16 -3.46 -40.02 -8.13
C SER A 16 -3.10 -38.72 -8.86
N PRO A 17 -4.04 -38.08 -9.58
CA PRO A 17 -3.76 -36.75 -10.11
C PRO A 17 -3.40 -35.87 -8.91
N ALA A 18 -2.22 -35.27 -8.95
CA ALA A 18 -1.90 -34.17 -8.04
C ALA A 18 -2.95 -33.09 -8.34
N PHE A 19 -3.96 -32.95 -7.48
CA PHE A 19 -4.78 -31.76 -7.49
C PHE A 19 -3.81 -30.61 -7.32
N ALA A 20 -3.69 -29.76 -8.33
CA ALA A 20 -2.87 -28.57 -8.22
C ALA A 20 -3.41 -27.79 -7.01
N ALA A 21 -2.55 -27.57 -6.03
CA ALA A 21 -2.90 -26.79 -4.86
C ALA A 21 -3.11 -25.35 -5.34
N ASP A 22 -4.25 -24.76 -5.03
CA ASP A 22 -4.64 -23.44 -5.51
C ASP A 22 -4.86 -22.51 -4.30
N VAL A 23 -4.51 -21.23 -4.47
CA VAL A 23 -4.90 -20.16 -3.54
C VAL A 23 -5.72 -19.12 -4.29
N ASN A 24 -6.90 -18.78 -3.76
CA ASN A 24 -7.78 -17.79 -4.36
C ASN A 24 -7.60 -16.44 -3.68
N VAL A 25 -7.24 -15.42 -4.46
CA VAL A 25 -6.91 -14.08 -3.97
C VAL A 25 -7.92 -13.07 -4.48
N TYR A 26 -8.52 -12.31 -3.56
CA TYR A 26 -9.27 -11.11 -3.91
C TYR A 26 -8.34 -9.90 -3.75
N SER A 27 -8.11 -9.16 -4.83
CA SER A 27 -7.09 -8.11 -4.83
C SER A 27 -7.59 -6.75 -5.29
N HIS A 28 -7.14 -5.71 -4.60
CA HIS A 28 -7.28 -4.31 -5.02
C HIS A 28 -6.08 -3.79 -5.82
N ARG A 29 -4.97 -4.53 -5.92
CA ARG A 29 -3.85 -4.07 -6.76
C ARG A 29 -4.17 -4.34 -8.23
N GLN A 30 -3.55 -3.56 -9.11
CA GLN A 30 -3.66 -3.76 -10.55
C GLN A 30 -2.94 -5.06 -10.98
N PRO A 31 -3.42 -5.76 -12.03
CA PRO A 31 -2.85 -7.03 -12.48
C PRO A 31 -1.33 -7.00 -12.70
N GLU A 32 -0.83 -5.95 -13.34
CA GLU A 32 0.59 -5.73 -13.65
C GLU A 32 1.48 -5.64 -12.40
N LEU A 33 0.93 -5.24 -11.25
CA LEU A 33 1.66 -5.12 -9.99
C LEU A 33 1.72 -6.43 -9.18
N ILE A 34 0.89 -7.42 -9.55
CA ILE A 34 0.76 -8.70 -8.85
C ILE A 34 1.33 -9.85 -9.65
N ALA A 35 1.16 -9.84 -10.98
CA ALA A 35 1.53 -10.95 -11.84
C ALA A 35 2.97 -11.45 -11.58
N PRO A 36 4.00 -10.58 -11.47
CA PRO A 36 5.36 -11.04 -11.19
C PRO A 36 5.50 -11.82 -9.88
N LEU A 37 4.75 -11.42 -8.83
CA LEU A 37 4.78 -12.07 -7.52
C LEU A 37 4.08 -13.42 -7.56
N THR A 38 2.92 -13.49 -8.22
CA THR A 38 2.15 -14.74 -8.32
C THR A 38 2.84 -15.76 -9.22
N GLU A 39 3.49 -15.30 -10.30
CA GLU A 39 4.26 -16.15 -11.20
C GLU A 39 5.49 -16.73 -10.49
N ALA A 40 6.25 -15.89 -9.78
CA ALA A 40 7.42 -16.35 -9.03
C ALA A 40 7.04 -17.28 -7.87
N PHE A 41 5.95 -17.00 -7.14
CA PHE A 41 5.40 -17.94 -6.15
C PHE A 41 5.03 -19.29 -6.77
N THR A 42 4.26 -19.27 -7.86
CA THR A 42 3.79 -20.49 -8.54
C THR A 42 4.97 -21.31 -9.05
N ALA A 43 5.98 -20.65 -9.64
CA ALA A 43 7.19 -21.32 -10.13
C ALA A 43 7.99 -22.00 -9.00
N LYS A 44 7.97 -21.41 -7.81
CA LYS A 44 8.71 -21.91 -6.64
C LYS A 44 8.01 -23.06 -5.92
N THR A 45 6.68 -22.98 -5.79
CA THR A 45 5.90 -23.90 -4.94
C THR A 45 5.07 -24.92 -5.72
N GLY A 46 4.78 -24.63 -6.99
CA GLY A 46 3.81 -25.38 -7.78
C GLY A 46 2.35 -25.12 -7.39
N ILE A 47 2.09 -24.15 -6.49
CA ILE A 47 0.75 -23.74 -6.06
C ILE A 47 0.25 -22.64 -7.01
N ASN A 48 -0.89 -22.83 -7.66
CA ASN A 48 -1.43 -21.78 -8.53
C ASN A 48 -2.10 -20.66 -7.73
N VAL A 49 -2.04 -19.44 -8.24
CA VAL A 49 -2.72 -18.29 -7.66
C VAL A 49 -3.85 -17.82 -8.57
N ASN A 50 -5.09 -17.96 -8.12
CA ASN A 50 -6.27 -17.48 -8.83
C ASN A 50 -6.66 -16.10 -8.32
N VAL A 51 -6.45 -15.05 -9.12
CA VAL A 51 -6.71 -13.66 -8.68
C VAL A 51 -8.03 -13.13 -9.24
N ALA A 52 -8.90 -12.65 -8.36
CA ALA A 52 -10.06 -11.83 -8.72
C ALA A 52 -9.81 -10.37 -8.33
N PHE A 53 -9.80 -9.48 -9.32
CA PHE A 53 -9.54 -8.05 -9.13
C PHE A 53 -10.82 -7.29 -8.78
N LEU A 54 -10.73 -6.40 -7.78
CA LEU A 54 -11.82 -5.63 -7.23
C LEU A 54 -11.40 -4.17 -7.05
N GLU A 55 -12.18 -3.23 -7.59
CA GLU A 55 -11.95 -1.80 -7.32
C GLU A 55 -12.59 -1.34 -5.99
N LYS A 56 -13.73 -1.96 -5.66
CA LYS A 56 -14.58 -1.65 -4.50
C LYS A 56 -15.42 -2.87 -4.12
N GLY A 57 -16.05 -2.82 -2.95
CA GLY A 57 -17.04 -3.82 -2.55
C GLY A 57 -16.46 -5.13 -1.99
N LEU A 58 -15.17 -5.16 -1.61
CA LEU A 58 -14.51 -6.38 -1.15
C LEU A 58 -15.17 -6.95 0.10
N VAL A 59 -15.45 -6.10 1.10
CA VAL A 59 -16.08 -6.51 2.36
C VAL A 59 -17.51 -6.98 2.13
N GLU A 60 -18.29 -6.25 1.34
CA GLU A 60 -19.66 -6.59 0.98
C GLU A 60 -19.72 -7.93 0.26
N ARG A 61 -18.79 -8.17 -0.66
CA ARG A 61 -18.68 -9.45 -1.37
C ARG A 61 -18.38 -10.60 -0.41
N LEU A 62 -17.39 -10.45 0.47
CA LEU A 62 -17.07 -11.49 1.47
C LEU A 62 -18.24 -11.76 2.42
N LYS A 63 -18.95 -10.72 2.86
CA LYS A 63 -20.16 -10.86 3.68
C LYS A 63 -21.29 -11.59 2.93
N ALA A 64 -21.52 -11.25 1.66
CA ALA A 64 -22.56 -11.87 0.84
C ALA A 64 -22.25 -13.33 0.51
N GLU A 65 -20.98 -13.65 0.26
CA GLU A 65 -20.52 -15.02 -0.02
C GLU A 65 -20.49 -15.87 1.26
N GLY A 66 -20.19 -15.28 2.42
CA GLY A 66 -20.12 -15.93 3.73
C GLY A 66 -19.13 -17.10 3.74
N ASP A 67 -19.47 -18.18 4.44
CA ASP A 67 -18.67 -19.41 4.53
C ASP A 67 -18.47 -20.11 3.17
N ARG A 68 -19.23 -19.72 2.14
CA ARG A 68 -19.11 -20.27 0.78
C ARG A 68 -18.11 -19.52 -0.09
N SER A 69 -17.63 -18.35 0.35
CA SER A 69 -16.62 -17.58 -0.37
C SER A 69 -15.46 -18.48 -0.81
N PRO A 70 -15.01 -18.35 -2.06
CA PRO A 70 -13.81 -19.05 -2.53
C PRO A 70 -12.53 -18.35 -2.08
N ALA A 71 -12.59 -17.07 -1.66
CA ALA A 71 -11.39 -16.28 -1.37
C ALA A 71 -10.67 -16.83 -0.15
N ASP A 72 -9.39 -17.14 -0.30
CA ASP A 72 -8.49 -17.52 0.79
C ASP A 72 -7.75 -16.30 1.34
N VAL A 73 -7.31 -15.41 0.46
CA VAL A 73 -6.52 -14.22 0.82
C VAL A 73 -7.16 -12.96 0.26
N ILE A 74 -7.12 -11.88 1.03
CA ILE A 74 -7.35 -10.53 0.50
C ILE A 74 -6.03 -9.79 0.43
N LEU A 75 -5.81 -9.06 -0.65
CA LEU A 75 -4.65 -8.21 -0.86
C LEU A 75 -5.13 -6.79 -1.16
N THR A 76 -4.80 -5.85 -0.27
CA THR A 76 -5.27 -4.46 -0.35
C THR A 76 -4.10 -3.51 -0.58
N VAL A 77 -4.45 -2.29 -0.99
CA VAL A 77 -3.51 -1.17 -1.18
C VAL A 77 -3.71 -0.09 -0.13
N ASP A 78 -4.44 -0.33 0.96
CA ASP A 78 -4.70 0.68 2.00
C ASP A 78 -5.01 -0.01 3.32
N ILE A 79 -4.42 0.46 4.42
CA ILE A 79 -4.75 -0.05 5.75
C ILE A 79 -6.25 0.09 6.04
N SER A 80 -6.92 1.13 5.55
CA SER A 80 -8.35 1.32 5.80
C SER A 80 -9.19 0.14 5.35
N ARG A 81 -8.84 -0.46 4.20
CA ARG A 81 -9.54 -1.61 3.65
C ARG A 81 -9.29 -2.88 4.45
N LEU A 82 -8.10 -3.02 5.05
CA LEU A 82 -7.82 -4.12 5.98
C LEU A 82 -8.60 -3.92 7.26
N ALA A 83 -8.60 -2.72 7.83
CA ALA A 83 -9.38 -2.41 9.01
C ALA A 83 -10.87 -2.67 8.81
N GLU A 84 -11.45 -2.20 7.70
CA GLU A 84 -12.85 -2.48 7.34
C GLU A 84 -13.14 -3.99 7.26
N ALA A 85 -12.20 -4.79 6.76
CA ALA A 85 -12.33 -6.25 6.69
C ALA A 85 -12.21 -6.92 8.07
N VAL A 86 -11.33 -6.42 8.94
CA VAL A 86 -11.19 -6.87 10.33
C VAL A 86 -12.45 -6.53 11.13
N ASP A 87 -12.90 -5.28 11.09
CA ASP A 87 -14.10 -4.80 11.79
C ASP A 87 -15.36 -5.51 11.32
N ALA A 88 -15.41 -5.86 10.03
CA ALA A 88 -16.48 -6.67 9.44
C ALA A 88 -16.48 -8.14 9.90
N GLY A 89 -15.43 -8.61 10.58
CA GLY A 89 -15.27 -9.99 11.01
C GLY A 89 -15.13 -10.98 9.86
N VAL A 90 -14.60 -10.54 8.71
CA VAL A 90 -14.40 -11.38 7.51
C VAL A 90 -12.96 -11.87 7.36
N THR A 91 -12.07 -11.55 8.30
CA THR A 91 -10.70 -12.08 8.40
C THR A 91 -10.58 -13.07 9.55
N GLN A 92 -9.52 -13.87 9.54
CA GLN A 92 -9.10 -14.70 10.67
C GLN A 92 -7.60 -14.52 10.93
N SER A 93 -7.18 -14.79 12.17
CA SER A 93 -5.78 -14.66 12.59
C SER A 93 -4.89 -15.70 11.89
N ILE A 94 -3.71 -15.26 11.48
CA ILE A 94 -2.59 -16.08 11.06
C ILE A 94 -1.34 -15.52 11.74
N ASP A 95 -0.64 -16.35 12.49
CA ASP A 95 0.56 -15.94 13.24
C ASP A 95 1.63 -17.04 13.11
N THR A 96 2.67 -16.75 12.34
CA THR A 96 3.80 -17.66 12.12
C THR A 96 5.11 -16.97 12.48
N GLU A 97 6.12 -17.75 12.88
CA GLU A 97 7.46 -17.23 13.15
C GLU A 97 8.03 -16.51 11.92
N THR A 98 7.77 -17.02 10.72
CA THR A 98 8.16 -16.40 9.45
C THR A 98 7.58 -14.99 9.31
N LEU A 99 6.28 -14.83 9.56
CA LEU A 99 5.62 -13.53 9.43
C LEU A 99 6.11 -12.53 10.48
N ARG A 100 6.27 -12.97 11.73
CA ARG A 100 6.85 -12.13 12.80
C ARG A 100 8.30 -11.72 12.54
N ALA A 101 9.06 -12.57 11.86
CA ALA A 101 10.44 -12.26 11.47
C ALA A 101 10.51 -11.33 10.26
N ASN A 102 9.63 -11.53 9.28
CA ASN A 102 9.63 -10.77 8.02
C ASN A 102 8.90 -9.44 8.11
N VAL A 103 7.97 -9.26 9.04
CA VAL A 103 7.14 -8.05 9.12
C VAL A 103 7.39 -7.35 10.46
N PRO A 104 7.95 -6.13 10.45
CA PRO A 104 8.12 -5.35 11.68
C PRO A 104 6.81 -5.12 12.42
N ALA A 105 6.87 -4.99 13.75
CA ALA A 105 5.70 -4.84 14.62
C ALA A 105 4.79 -3.65 14.27
N ALA A 106 5.34 -2.60 13.67
CA ALA A 106 4.58 -1.44 13.19
C ALA A 106 3.68 -1.75 11.98
N TYR A 107 3.93 -2.85 11.27
CA TYR A 107 3.31 -3.19 10.00
C TYR A 107 2.52 -4.51 10.03
N HIS A 108 2.08 -4.95 11.19
CA HIS A 108 1.11 -6.04 11.30
C HIS A 108 0.18 -5.84 12.49
N ASP A 109 -0.95 -6.53 12.46
CA ASP A 109 -1.82 -6.65 13.63
C ASP A 109 -1.13 -7.45 14.75
N PRO A 110 -1.10 -6.97 16.00
CA PRO A 110 -0.68 -7.80 17.13
C PRO A 110 -1.45 -9.13 17.22
N GLU A 111 -2.74 -9.13 16.85
CA GLU A 111 -3.60 -10.33 16.84
C GLU A 111 -3.51 -11.14 15.53
N GLY A 112 -2.70 -10.70 14.56
CA GLY A 112 -2.42 -11.46 13.33
C GLY A 112 -3.54 -11.45 12.28
N HIS A 113 -4.53 -10.55 12.37
CA HIS A 113 -5.58 -10.45 11.35
C HIS A 113 -5.14 -9.83 10.03
N TRP A 114 -4.05 -9.07 10.01
CA TRP A 114 -3.47 -8.51 8.80
C TRP A 114 -1.95 -8.34 8.91
N TRP A 115 -1.29 -8.36 7.76
CA TRP A 115 0.15 -8.25 7.61
C TRP A 115 0.48 -7.30 6.47
N GLY A 116 1.31 -6.30 6.71
CA GLY A 116 1.86 -5.44 5.66
C GLY A 116 2.72 -6.25 4.70
N VAL A 117 2.81 -5.79 3.45
CA VAL A 117 3.74 -6.35 2.44
C VAL A 117 4.64 -5.28 1.82
N THR A 118 4.18 -4.05 1.71
CA THR A 118 4.97 -2.91 1.22
C THR A 118 4.58 -1.64 1.95
N THR A 119 5.49 -0.67 1.99
CA THR A 119 5.17 0.70 2.42
C THR A 119 5.28 1.67 1.25
N ARG A 120 4.53 2.76 1.37
CA ARG A 120 4.65 3.94 0.52
C ARG A 120 4.58 5.18 1.40
N ALA A 121 5.46 6.13 1.15
CA ALA A 121 5.42 7.42 1.80
C ALA A 121 4.56 8.40 0.98
N ARG A 122 3.74 9.19 1.67
CA ARG A 122 3.11 10.37 1.07
C ARG A 122 3.99 11.57 1.39
N ILE A 123 4.63 12.09 0.36
CA ILE A 123 5.75 13.04 0.46
C ILE A 123 5.38 14.36 -0.20
N VAL A 124 6.31 15.30 -0.14
CA VAL A 124 6.21 16.56 -0.88
C VAL A 124 7.10 16.51 -2.11
N TYR A 125 6.50 16.67 -3.29
CA TYR A 125 7.25 17.02 -4.48
C TYR A 125 7.52 18.52 -4.46
N ALA A 126 8.78 18.91 -4.52
CA ALA A 126 9.19 20.31 -4.44
C ALA A 126 9.95 20.73 -5.70
N SER A 127 9.58 21.89 -6.27
CA SER A 127 10.24 22.47 -7.44
C SER A 127 11.73 22.64 -7.19
N ARG A 128 12.57 22.11 -8.08
CA ARG A 128 14.03 22.32 -8.00
C ARG A 128 14.43 23.77 -8.24
N GLU A 129 13.60 24.53 -8.95
CA GLU A 129 13.86 25.93 -9.30
C GLU A 129 13.33 26.90 -8.23
N ALA A 130 12.11 26.66 -7.73
CA ALA A 130 11.40 27.62 -6.89
C ALA A 130 11.52 27.36 -5.38
N THR A 131 12.14 26.25 -4.96
CA THR A 131 12.29 25.88 -3.55
C THR A 131 13.70 25.40 -3.24
N LYS A 132 14.08 25.45 -1.97
CA LYS A 132 15.36 24.98 -1.44
C LYS A 132 15.14 23.78 -0.53
N GLU A 133 16.14 22.90 -0.49
CA GLU A 133 16.17 21.81 0.49
C GLU A 133 16.07 22.37 1.91
N GLY A 134 15.20 21.77 2.72
CA GLY A 134 14.90 22.25 4.07
C GLY A 134 13.85 23.37 4.16
N ASP A 135 13.26 23.82 3.04
CA ASP A 135 12.12 24.75 3.09
C ASP A 135 10.87 24.09 3.72
N ILE A 136 10.79 22.76 3.63
CA ILE A 136 9.73 21.91 4.20
C ILE A 136 10.40 20.72 4.86
N THR A 137 10.19 20.60 6.16
CA THR A 137 10.72 19.53 7.00
C THR A 137 9.61 18.77 7.72
N THR A 138 8.45 19.41 7.88
CA THR A 138 7.29 18.81 8.55
C THR A 138 6.02 18.92 7.72
N TYR A 139 4.99 18.14 8.06
CA TYR A 139 3.67 18.31 7.42
C TYR A 139 2.99 19.60 7.90
N GLU A 140 3.32 20.04 9.11
CA GLU A 140 2.90 21.28 9.75
C GLU A 140 3.40 22.50 8.96
N ASP A 141 4.60 22.44 8.37
CA ASP A 141 5.17 23.49 7.51
C ASP A 141 4.26 23.84 6.31
N LEU A 142 3.38 22.93 5.87
CA LEU A 142 2.46 23.17 4.76
C LEU A 142 1.39 24.24 5.10
N ALA A 143 1.15 24.50 6.38
CA ALA A 143 0.26 25.54 6.86
C ALA A 143 0.92 26.93 6.91
N ASP A 144 2.23 27.04 6.70
CA ASP A 144 2.96 28.31 6.76
C ASP A 144 2.47 29.27 5.65
N PRO A 145 2.10 30.52 5.96
CA PRO A 145 1.70 31.52 4.96
C PRO A 145 2.73 31.81 3.86
N LYS A 146 4.01 31.44 4.03
CA LYS A 146 5.04 31.51 2.97
C LYS A 146 4.68 30.68 1.73
N TRP A 147 3.78 29.70 1.89
CA TRP A 147 3.26 28.85 0.82
C TRP A 147 1.98 29.38 0.17
N LYS A 148 1.52 30.58 0.52
CA LYS A 148 0.29 31.14 -0.02
C LYS A 148 0.29 31.20 -1.55
N GLY A 149 -0.63 30.47 -2.18
CA GLY A 149 -0.74 30.37 -3.62
C GLY A 149 0.36 29.54 -4.29
N ARG A 150 1.04 28.67 -3.53
CA ARG A 150 2.23 27.91 -3.99
C ARG A 150 2.08 26.40 -3.83
N ILE A 151 0.95 25.92 -3.30
CA ILE A 151 0.68 24.48 -3.13
C ILE A 151 -0.30 23.99 -4.19
N CYS A 152 0.04 22.87 -4.85
CA CYS A 152 -0.93 22.07 -5.60
C CYS A 152 -1.26 20.77 -4.87
N THR A 153 -2.50 20.36 -4.96
CA THR A 153 -2.94 19.08 -4.44
C THR A 153 -4.11 18.54 -5.25
N ARG A 154 -4.38 17.25 -5.09
CA ARG A 154 -5.64 16.63 -5.52
C ARG A 154 -6.71 16.83 -4.45
N SER A 155 -7.94 16.43 -4.76
CA SER A 155 -9.07 16.46 -3.81
C SER A 155 -8.66 15.97 -2.41
N GLY A 156 -9.00 16.76 -1.39
CA GLY A 156 -8.78 16.43 0.02
C GLY A 156 -9.55 15.17 0.44
N THR A 157 -10.68 14.90 -0.22
CA THR A 157 -11.50 13.70 0.03
C THR A 157 -10.91 12.42 -0.58
N HIS A 158 -9.85 12.54 -1.39
CA HIS A 158 -9.19 11.37 -1.94
C HIS A 158 -8.57 10.51 -0.84
N SER A 159 -8.65 9.18 -0.97
CA SER A 159 -8.26 8.25 0.11
C SER A 159 -6.86 8.45 0.67
N TYR A 160 -5.89 8.86 -0.17
CA TYR A 160 -4.52 9.19 0.25
C TYR A 160 -4.42 10.49 1.04
N MET A 161 -5.19 11.52 0.67
CA MET A 161 -5.25 12.76 1.45
C MET A 161 -5.94 12.50 2.78
N ILE A 162 -7.06 11.76 2.80
CA ILE A 162 -7.69 11.32 4.03
C ILE A 162 -6.74 10.50 4.91
N GLY A 163 -5.90 9.61 4.34
CA GLY A 163 -4.91 8.87 5.12
C GLY A 163 -3.89 9.78 5.82
N LEU A 164 -3.38 10.80 5.12
CA LEU A 164 -2.48 11.79 5.71
C LEU A 164 -3.19 12.64 6.77
N THR A 165 -4.41 13.10 6.49
CA THR A 165 -5.22 13.88 7.42
C THR A 165 -5.58 13.06 8.66
N SER A 166 -5.86 11.76 8.53
CA SER A 166 -6.09 10.85 9.66
C SER A 166 -4.87 10.70 10.55
N ALA A 167 -3.68 10.62 9.96
CA ALA A 167 -2.43 10.58 10.73
C ALA A 167 -2.19 11.92 11.45
N TYR A 168 -2.39 13.06 10.77
CA TYR A 168 -2.33 14.38 11.40
C TYR A 168 -3.35 14.49 12.55
N LEU A 169 -4.57 14.00 12.34
CA LEU A 169 -5.62 13.97 13.36
C LEU A 169 -5.23 13.17 14.60
N ALA A 170 -4.65 11.99 14.42
CA ALA A 170 -4.21 11.16 15.54
C ALA A 170 -3.09 11.83 16.36
N HIS A 171 -2.19 12.57 15.71
CA HIS A 171 -1.07 13.26 16.38
C HIS A 171 -1.51 14.58 17.04
N HIS A 172 -2.37 15.36 16.39
CA HIS A 172 -2.63 16.75 16.78
C HIS A 172 -4.05 17.02 17.28
N GLY A 173 -5.00 16.10 17.08
CA GLY A 173 -6.40 16.25 17.44
C GLY A 173 -7.22 17.10 16.45
N ALA A 174 -8.55 17.07 16.62
CA ALA A 174 -9.50 17.59 15.64
C ALA A 174 -9.39 19.09 15.36
N GLU A 175 -9.31 19.92 16.40
CA GLU A 175 -9.24 21.39 16.25
C GLU A 175 -7.98 21.84 15.50
N ASN A 176 -6.82 21.24 15.83
CA ASN A 176 -5.57 21.54 15.15
C ASN A 176 -5.58 21.03 13.70
N THR A 177 -6.17 19.86 13.45
CA THR A 177 -6.32 19.31 12.10
C THR A 177 -7.18 20.20 11.22
N LYS A 178 -8.31 20.68 11.75
CA LYS A 178 -9.19 21.62 11.05
C LYS A 178 -8.46 22.90 10.68
N THR A 179 -7.68 23.44 11.63
CA THR A 179 -6.86 24.64 11.41
C THR A 179 -5.80 24.41 10.34
N TRP A 180 -5.11 23.28 10.39
CA TRP A 180 -4.09 22.89 9.41
C TRP A 180 -4.67 22.71 8.00
N LEU A 181 -5.80 22.00 7.86
CA LEU A 181 -6.48 21.84 6.57
C LEU A 181 -6.93 23.19 5.99
N ALA A 182 -7.48 24.07 6.81
CA ALA A 182 -7.88 25.41 6.37
C ALA A 182 -6.68 26.25 5.91
N ALA A 183 -5.56 26.18 6.63
CA ALA A 183 -4.34 26.88 6.24
C ALA A 183 -3.75 26.32 4.93
N ILE A 184 -3.75 25.00 4.73
CA ILE A 184 -3.35 24.42 3.44
C ILE A 184 -4.29 24.86 2.32
N LYS A 185 -5.61 24.86 2.55
CA LYS A 185 -6.60 25.35 1.59
C LYS A 185 -6.29 26.79 1.16
N ASP A 186 -6.01 27.67 2.13
CA ASP A 186 -5.64 29.06 1.88
C ASP A 186 -4.29 29.21 1.16
N ASN A 187 -3.44 28.18 1.24
CA ASN A 187 -2.15 28.11 0.55
C ASN A 187 -2.22 27.51 -0.86
N LEU A 188 -3.36 26.98 -1.28
CA LEU A 188 -3.50 26.37 -2.61
C LEU A 188 -3.37 27.41 -3.73
N ALA A 189 -2.58 27.08 -4.74
CA ALA A 189 -2.44 27.88 -5.97
C ALA A 189 -3.68 27.81 -6.87
N ARG A 190 -4.45 26.72 -6.75
CA ARG A 190 -5.63 26.40 -7.55
C ARG A 190 -6.55 25.44 -6.80
N LYS A 191 -7.82 25.37 -7.20
CA LYS A 191 -8.75 24.36 -6.67
C LYS A 191 -8.17 22.93 -6.86
N PRO A 192 -8.32 22.04 -5.87
CA PRO A 192 -7.89 20.65 -6.01
C PRO A 192 -8.46 19.97 -7.25
N GLN A 193 -7.59 19.34 -8.04
CA GLN A 193 -7.98 18.66 -9.29
C GLN A 193 -6.94 17.63 -9.72
N GLY A 194 -7.32 16.65 -10.55
CA GLY A 194 -6.39 15.66 -11.11
C GLY A 194 -5.86 14.65 -10.08
N ASN A 195 -4.82 13.91 -10.47
CA ASN A 195 -4.13 12.90 -9.65
C ASN A 195 -2.75 13.41 -9.20
N ASP A 196 -1.99 12.64 -8.40
CA ASP A 196 -0.68 13.05 -7.87
C ASP A 196 0.30 13.48 -8.98
N ARG A 197 0.37 12.76 -10.11
CA ARG A 197 1.23 13.09 -11.26
C ARG A 197 0.84 14.41 -11.94
N ALA A 198 -0.45 14.72 -11.99
CA ALA A 198 -0.93 16.00 -12.50
C ALA A 198 -0.53 17.19 -11.60
N GLN A 199 -0.18 16.95 -10.33
CA GLN A 199 0.35 18.01 -9.46
C GLN A 199 1.82 18.26 -9.77
N VAL A 200 2.60 17.21 -10.02
CA VAL A 200 4.00 17.35 -10.47
C VAL A 200 4.08 18.04 -11.83
N LYS A 201 3.16 17.72 -12.76
CA LYS A 201 3.00 18.47 -14.01
C LYS A 201 2.75 19.96 -13.77
N ALA A 202 1.94 20.31 -12.78
CA ALA A 202 1.63 21.70 -12.45
C ALA A 202 2.84 22.43 -11.88
N ILE A 203 3.68 21.75 -11.10
CA ILE A 203 4.97 22.29 -10.66
C ILE A 203 5.88 22.55 -11.87
N TRP A 204 6.02 21.57 -12.76
CA TRP A 204 6.78 21.72 -14.00
C TRP A 204 6.29 22.90 -14.86
N ALA A 205 4.98 23.14 -14.89
CA ALA A 205 4.36 24.25 -15.61
C ALA A 205 4.46 25.61 -14.88
N GLY A 206 5.02 25.66 -13.66
CA GLY A 206 5.14 26.87 -12.86
C GLY A 206 3.83 27.36 -12.25
N GLU A 207 2.81 26.49 -12.13
CA GLU A 207 1.52 26.85 -11.50
C GLU A 207 1.59 26.84 -9.97
N CYS A 208 2.54 26.11 -9.40
CA CYS A 208 2.76 25.96 -7.96
C CYS A 208 4.20 25.47 -7.73
N ASP A 209 4.67 25.59 -6.49
CA ASP A 209 6.07 25.26 -6.17
C ASP A 209 6.20 23.91 -5.48
N ILE A 210 5.14 23.45 -4.81
CA ILE A 210 5.12 22.18 -4.08
C ILE A 210 3.80 21.44 -4.27
N SER A 211 3.82 20.12 -4.08
CA SER A 211 2.62 19.29 -4.05
C SER A 211 2.75 18.05 -3.19
N LEU A 212 1.62 17.51 -2.73
CA LEU A 212 1.56 16.24 -2.03
C LEU A 212 1.36 15.07 -2.99
N GLY A 213 2.15 14.01 -2.84
CA GLY A 213 1.94 12.79 -3.61
C GLY A 213 2.70 11.57 -3.10
N ASN A 214 2.37 10.39 -3.62
CA ASN A 214 3.04 9.14 -3.23
C ASN A 214 4.32 8.91 -4.03
N THR A 215 5.37 8.45 -3.35
CA THR A 215 6.72 8.22 -3.92
C THR A 215 6.75 7.44 -5.24
N TYR A 216 6.01 6.32 -5.34
CA TYR A 216 6.05 5.44 -6.51
C TYR A 216 5.62 6.13 -7.83
N TYR A 217 4.87 7.24 -7.77
CA TYR A 217 4.55 8.01 -8.97
C TYR A 217 5.79 8.66 -9.59
N MET A 218 6.85 8.92 -8.80
CA MET A 218 8.14 9.36 -9.33
C MET A 218 8.73 8.31 -10.26
N GLY A 219 8.77 7.04 -9.82
CA GLY A 219 9.24 5.93 -10.65
C GLY A 219 8.44 5.80 -11.95
N GLN A 220 7.10 5.87 -11.85
CA GLN A 220 6.22 5.82 -13.03
C GLN A 220 6.46 6.99 -14.00
N MET A 221 6.63 8.21 -13.50
CA MET A 221 6.90 9.38 -14.35
C MET A 221 8.28 9.32 -14.99
N LEU A 222 9.30 8.79 -14.30
CA LEU A 222 10.64 8.60 -14.86
C LEU A 222 10.68 7.53 -15.97
N ALA A 223 9.82 6.52 -15.88
CA ALA A 223 9.68 5.47 -16.88
C ALA A 223 8.87 5.89 -18.12
N ASP A 224 8.05 6.93 -18.00
CA ASP A 224 7.24 7.47 -19.11
C ASP A 224 7.97 8.66 -19.79
N PRO A 225 8.37 8.55 -21.07
CA PRO A 225 9.09 9.61 -21.77
C PRO A 225 8.38 10.98 -21.78
N ASP A 226 7.04 11.00 -21.79
CA ASP A 226 6.26 12.24 -21.83
C ASP A 226 6.15 12.90 -20.45
N GLN A 227 6.32 12.11 -19.37
CA GLN A 227 6.22 12.58 -17.99
C GLN A 227 7.58 12.78 -17.32
N LYS A 228 8.65 12.25 -17.93
CA LYS A 228 10.02 12.36 -17.41
C LYS A 228 10.43 13.81 -17.16
N VAL A 229 10.04 14.73 -18.04
CA VAL A 229 10.31 16.17 -17.86
C VAL A 229 9.62 16.76 -16.63
N TRP A 230 8.48 16.21 -16.19
CA TRP A 230 7.81 16.62 -14.96
C TRP A 230 8.58 16.10 -13.75
N ALA A 231 8.95 14.81 -13.77
CA ALA A 231 9.76 14.18 -12.73
C ALA A 231 11.10 14.90 -12.51
N ASP A 232 11.81 15.20 -13.59
CA ASP A 232 13.12 15.85 -13.54
C ASP A 232 13.04 17.29 -12.96
N SER A 233 11.86 17.93 -12.98
CA SER A 233 11.65 19.29 -12.45
C SER A 233 11.52 19.37 -10.93
N VAL A 234 11.30 18.23 -10.25
CA VAL A 234 11.06 18.18 -8.80
C VAL A 234 12.08 17.33 -8.07
N ARG A 235 12.28 17.63 -6.79
CA ARG A 235 12.88 16.72 -5.80
C ARG A 235 11.80 16.15 -4.89
N LEU A 236 12.14 15.08 -4.17
CA LEU A 236 11.27 14.48 -3.16
C LEU A 236 11.77 14.95 -1.80
N ASP A 237 10.91 15.68 -1.09
CA ASP A 237 11.13 16.03 0.30
C ASP A 237 10.26 15.09 1.15
N PHE A 238 10.85 14.46 2.17
CA PHE A 238 10.20 13.52 3.08
C PHE A 238 9.90 14.22 4.42
N PRO A 239 8.83 15.02 4.51
CA PRO A 239 8.47 15.66 5.76
C PRO A 239 8.13 14.60 6.83
N VAL A 240 8.29 14.98 8.08
CA VAL A 240 7.88 14.20 9.26
C VAL A 240 6.72 14.89 9.97
N PHE A 241 5.95 14.18 10.77
CA PHE A 241 5.20 14.87 11.84
C PHE A 241 6.18 15.28 12.94
N GLU A 242 5.97 16.43 13.58
CA GLU A 242 6.88 16.94 14.62
C GLU A 242 7.10 15.92 15.74
N GLY A 243 8.33 15.45 15.91
CA GLY A 243 8.69 14.44 16.91
C GLY A 243 8.48 12.98 16.48
N HIS A 244 7.90 12.74 15.30
CA HIS A 244 7.60 11.41 14.76
C HIS A 244 8.35 11.17 13.43
N GLY A 245 7.69 10.54 12.45
CA GLY A 245 8.26 10.20 11.15
C GLY A 245 7.37 10.61 9.98
N THR A 246 7.77 10.23 8.78
CA THR A 246 7.03 10.48 7.53
C THR A 246 5.80 9.60 7.46
N HIS A 247 4.66 10.17 7.08
CA HIS A 247 3.42 9.42 6.88
C HIS A 247 3.63 8.33 5.84
N VAL A 248 3.42 7.09 6.29
CA VAL A 248 3.40 5.91 5.44
C VAL A 248 2.01 5.27 5.45
N ASN A 249 1.69 4.64 4.34
CA ASN A 249 0.59 3.70 4.26
C ASN A 249 1.13 2.40 3.63
N ILE A 250 0.37 1.31 3.75
CA ILE A 250 0.81 -0.01 3.33
C ILE A 250 -0.04 -0.56 2.19
N SER A 251 0.55 -1.45 1.41
CA SER A 251 -0.21 -2.57 0.86
C SER A 251 -0.11 -3.71 1.87
N GLY A 252 -1.18 -4.47 2.04
CA GLY A 252 -1.19 -5.55 3.04
C GLY A 252 -2.15 -6.66 2.68
N VAL A 253 -2.01 -7.76 3.41
CA VAL A 253 -2.73 -9.01 3.21
C VAL A 253 -3.43 -9.44 4.47
N ALA A 254 -4.52 -10.18 4.30
CA ALA A 254 -5.19 -10.87 5.39
C ALA A 254 -5.72 -12.23 4.91
N LEU A 255 -5.71 -13.20 5.81
CA LEU A 255 -6.37 -14.48 5.61
C LEU A 255 -7.88 -14.29 5.83
N THR A 256 -8.70 -14.69 4.87
CA THR A 256 -10.16 -14.57 5.01
C THR A 256 -10.66 -15.58 6.02
N LYS A 257 -11.76 -15.27 6.71
CA LYS A 257 -12.43 -16.19 7.63
C LYS A 257 -12.95 -17.46 6.95
N SER A 258 -13.25 -17.37 5.66
CA SER A 258 -13.80 -18.45 4.83
C SER A 258 -12.74 -19.22 4.05
N ALA A 259 -11.45 -18.93 4.26
CA ALA A 259 -10.34 -19.61 3.58
C ALA A 259 -10.43 -21.13 3.71
N LYS A 260 -10.30 -21.82 2.58
CA LYS A 260 -10.37 -23.29 2.48
C LYS A 260 -8.97 -23.89 2.29
N ASN A 261 -8.08 -23.15 1.63
CA ASN A 261 -6.71 -23.54 1.36
C ASN A 261 -5.75 -22.84 2.33
N ILE A 262 -5.96 -23.03 3.65
CA ILE A 262 -5.25 -22.25 4.69
C ILE A 262 -3.73 -22.46 4.62
N ALA A 263 -3.26 -23.68 4.33
CA ALA A 263 -1.83 -23.98 4.26
C ALA A 263 -1.17 -23.31 3.06
N GLU A 264 -1.83 -23.33 1.90
CA GLU A 264 -1.39 -22.69 0.66
C GLU A 264 -1.44 -21.17 0.79
N ALA A 265 -2.51 -20.63 1.39
CA ALA A 265 -2.68 -19.21 1.67
C ALA A 265 -1.63 -18.69 2.65
N THR A 266 -1.31 -19.46 3.68
CA THR A 266 -0.22 -19.15 4.62
C THR A 266 1.12 -19.07 3.89
N GLN A 267 1.44 -20.07 3.05
CA GLN A 267 2.67 -20.06 2.24
C GLN A 267 2.71 -18.87 1.28
N PHE A 268 1.58 -18.48 0.69
CA PHE A 268 1.51 -17.31 -0.17
C PHE A 268 1.75 -16.01 0.61
N ILE A 269 1.12 -15.84 1.78
CA ILE A 269 1.33 -14.66 2.64
C ILE A 269 2.78 -14.59 3.14
N GLU A 270 3.37 -15.71 3.57
CA GLU A 270 4.79 -15.79 3.95
C GLU A 270 5.71 -15.46 2.76
N TYR A 271 5.38 -15.95 1.56
CA TYR A 271 6.13 -15.61 0.35
C TYR A 271 6.11 -14.11 0.05
N LEU A 272 4.96 -13.45 0.15
CA LEU A 272 4.84 -12.00 -0.12
C LEU A 272 5.69 -11.14 0.83
N THR A 273 6.00 -11.65 2.02
CA THR A 273 6.88 -10.98 3.00
C THR A 273 8.34 -11.41 2.88
N SER A 274 8.65 -12.38 2.02
CA SER A 274 10.02 -12.90 1.85
C SER A 274 10.95 -11.94 1.10
N PRO A 275 12.27 -12.00 1.33
CA PRO A 275 13.24 -11.14 0.63
C PRO A 275 13.12 -11.17 -0.90
N GLU A 276 12.74 -12.31 -1.47
CA GLU A 276 12.52 -12.48 -2.91
C GLU A 276 11.34 -11.62 -3.40
N ALA A 277 10.18 -11.73 -2.75
CA ALA A 277 9.02 -10.91 -3.09
C ALA A 277 9.27 -9.42 -2.83
N GLN A 278 10.00 -9.09 -1.76
CA GLN A 278 10.39 -7.71 -1.42
C GLN A 278 11.31 -7.11 -2.49
N THR A 279 12.20 -7.89 -3.08
CA THR A 279 13.01 -7.46 -4.23
C THR A 279 12.13 -7.15 -5.44
N ILE A 280 11.14 -8.01 -5.73
CA ILE A 280 10.18 -7.76 -6.83
C ILE A 280 9.40 -6.45 -6.57
N TYR A 281 8.93 -6.22 -5.34
CA TYR A 281 8.26 -4.97 -4.96
C TYR A 281 9.16 -3.73 -5.16
N ALA A 282 10.42 -3.82 -4.76
CA ALA A 282 11.37 -2.71 -4.85
C ALA A 282 11.76 -2.38 -6.29
N GLU A 283 12.08 -3.39 -7.10
CA GLU A 283 12.59 -3.23 -8.46
C GLU A 283 11.48 -2.99 -9.49
N VAL A 284 10.37 -3.73 -9.39
CA VAL A 284 9.30 -3.68 -10.41
C VAL A 284 8.26 -2.63 -10.05
N ASN A 285 7.89 -2.51 -8.77
CA ASN A 285 6.79 -1.65 -8.34
C ASN A 285 7.25 -0.29 -7.78
N SER A 286 8.57 -0.08 -7.60
CA SER A 286 9.14 1.12 -6.98
C SER A 286 8.54 1.42 -5.59
N GLU A 287 8.25 0.38 -4.81
CA GLU A 287 7.75 0.47 -3.44
C GLU A 287 8.88 0.28 -2.43
N TYR A 288 8.68 0.73 -1.19
CA TYR A 288 9.64 0.49 -0.11
C TYR A 288 9.34 -0.86 0.52
N PRO A 289 10.31 -1.79 0.50
CA PRO A 289 10.13 -3.09 1.13
C PRO A 289 10.10 -2.93 2.65
N ILE A 290 9.38 -3.82 3.33
CA ILE A 290 9.19 -3.78 4.78
C ILE A 290 10.05 -4.78 5.53
N ALA A 291 10.57 -5.79 4.83
CA ALA A 291 11.23 -6.89 5.51
C ALA A 291 12.62 -6.48 6.02
N PRO A 292 13.01 -6.91 7.23
CA PRO A 292 14.33 -6.61 7.77
C PRO A 292 15.44 -7.08 6.82
N GLY A 293 16.40 -6.19 6.54
CA GLY A 293 17.55 -6.50 5.67
C GLY A 293 17.25 -6.48 4.17
N THR A 294 16.09 -6.00 3.75
CA THR A 294 15.81 -5.68 2.34
C THR A 294 16.07 -4.21 2.05
N GLU A 295 16.58 -3.94 0.86
CA GLU A 295 16.90 -2.58 0.41
C GLU A 295 15.93 -2.15 -0.70
N PRO A 296 15.57 -0.86 -0.78
CA PRO A 296 14.89 -0.33 -1.95
C PRO A 296 15.79 -0.45 -3.21
N SER A 297 15.19 -0.40 -4.39
CA SER A 297 15.95 -0.38 -5.66
C SER A 297 16.86 0.85 -5.72
N GLU A 298 17.91 0.81 -6.55
CA GLU A 298 18.84 1.95 -6.69
C GLU A 298 18.10 3.25 -7.01
N LEU A 299 17.05 3.16 -7.83
CA LEU A 299 16.19 4.30 -8.16
C LEU A 299 15.47 4.84 -6.92
N VAL A 300 14.80 3.98 -6.15
CA VAL A 300 14.06 4.39 -4.95
C VAL A 300 15.02 4.89 -3.85
N ALA A 301 16.18 4.25 -3.70
CA ALA A 301 17.24 4.67 -2.79
C ALA A 301 17.80 6.06 -3.16
N SER A 302 17.88 6.39 -4.46
CA SER A 302 18.37 7.69 -4.94
C SER A 302 17.50 8.87 -4.53
N TRP A 303 16.26 8.63 -4.12
CA TRP A 303 15.35 9.67 -3.63
C TRP A 303 15.67 10.10 -2.19
N GLY A 304 16.42 9.28 -1.45
CA GLY A 304 16.71 9.49 -0.04
C GLY A 304 16.05 8.44 0.85
N SER A 305 16.37 8.51 2.14
CA SER A 305 15.79 7.67 3.18
C SER A 305 14.92 8.52 4.11
N PHE A 306 13.98 7.87 4.79
CA PHE A 306 13.14 8.51 5.78
C PHE A 306 12.88 7.55 6.93
N LYS A 307 12.61 8.11 8.11
CA LYS A 307 12.04 7.35 9.23
C LYS A 307 10.53 7.36 9.07
N ALA A 308 9.91 6.20 8.90
CA ALA A 308 8.46 6.09 8.89
C ALA A 308 7.85 6.54 10.22
N ASP A 309 6.66 7.12 10.14
CA ASP A 309 5.81 7.43 11.29
C ASP A 309 5.56 6.15 12.12
N ASP A 310 5.62 6.28 13.44
CA ASP A 310 5.46 5.18 14.39
C ASP A 310 4.00 5.00 14.85
N LEU A 311 3.09 5.83 14.36
CA LEU A 311 1.66 5.71 14.60
C LEU A 311 1.12 4.37 14.10
N ASN A 312 0.30 3.72 14.94
CA ASN A 312 -0.36 2.48 14.57
C ASN A 312 -1.29 2.70 13.37
N LEU A 313 -1.10 1.92 12.29
CA LEU A 313 -1.88 2.06 11.07
C LEU A 313 -3.39 1.83 11.29
N MET A 314 -3.79 1.03 12.27
CA MET A 314 -5.19 0.84 12.65
C MET A 314 -5.79 2.09 13.31
N THR A 315 -4.98 2.86 14.06
CA THR A 315 -5.40 4.18 14.54
C THR A 315 -5.67 5.10 13.35
N ILE A 316 -4.77 5.15 12.37
CA ILE A 316 -4.97 5.93 11.13
C ILE A 316 -6.27 5.50 10.44
N ALA A 317 -6.55 4.20 10.36
CA ALA A 317 -7.78 3.69 9.75
C ALA A 317 -9.04 4.12 10.52
N GLY A 318 -9.02 4.08 11.85
CA GLY A 318 -10.13 4.50 12.71
C GLY A 318 -10.46 5.99 12.58
N GLU A 319 -9.45 6.84 12.35
CA GLU A 319 -9.60 8.29 12.23
C GLU A 319 -10.12 8.76 10.87
N ARG A 320 -10.37 7.86 9.90
CA ARG A 320 -10.73 8.26 8.52
C ARG A 320 -12.07 8.94 8.39
N ALA A 321 -13.06 8.48 9.15
CA ALA A 321 -14.39 9.09 9.12
C ALA A 321 -14.34 10.53 9.62
N GLU A 322 -13.62 10.77 10.71
CA GLU A 322 -13.45 12.10 11.28
C GLU A 322 -12.57 12.99 10.39
N ALA A 323 -11.47 12.46 9.84
CA ALA A 323 -10.63 13.18 8.89
C ALA A 323 -11.41 13.63 7.63
N LEU A 324 -12.29 12.76 7.10
CA LEU A 324 -13.19 13.11 5.99
C LEU A 324 -14.15 14.22 6.41
N ARG A 325 -14.81 14.09 7.56
CA ARG A 325 -15.74 15.09 8.10
C ARG A 325 -15.05 16.45 8.24
N LEU A 326 -13.86 16.50 8.83
CA LEU A 326 -13.09 17.74 9.00
C LEU A 326 -12.67 18.35 7.64
N THR A 327 -12.30 17.51 6.68
CA THR A 327 -11.95 17.94 5.30
C THR A 327 -13.16 18.58 4.60
N GLU A 328 -14.35 18.00 4.77
CA GLU A 328 -15.61 18.54 4.25
C GLU A 328 -16.02 19.83 4.98
N GLU A 329 -15.84 19.91 6.31
CA GLU A 329 -16.19 21.10 7.09
C GLU A 329 -15.40 22.35 6.71
N VAL A 330 -14.13 22.20 6.36
CA VAL A 330 -13.31 23.31 5.85
C VAL A 330 -13.54 23.56 4.36
N ASP A 331 -14.39 22.74 3.71
CA ASP A 331 -14.67 22.81 2.29
C ASP A 331 -13.37 22.77 1.48
N TYR A 332 -12.49 21.80 1.77
CA TYR A 332 -11.11 21.81 1.26
C TYR A 332 -11.00 21.93 -0.28
N ASP A 333 -11.97 21.37 -1.00
CA ASP A 333 -12.00 21.36 -2.47
C ASP A 333 -12.63 22.63 -3.08
N GLY A 334 -13.35 23.43 -2.28
CA GLY A 334 -13.81 24.79 -2.57
C GLY A 334 -15.02 24.94 -3.50
#